data_AF-H0IZD8-F1
#
_entry.id   AF-H0IZD8-F1
#
_cell.length_a   1.000
_cell.length_b   1.000
_cell.length_c   1.000
_cell.angle_alpha   90.00
_cell.angle_beta   90.00
_cell.angle_gamma   90.00
#
_symmetry.space_group_name_H-M   'P 1'
#
loop_
_entity.id
_entity.type
_entity.pdbx_description
1 polymer ?
#
loop_
_entity_poly.entity_id
_entity_poly.type
_entity_poly.pdbx_seq_one_letter_code
_entity_poly.pdbx_strand_id
1 'polypeptide(L)'
;MHTLYQSKNPSAKVLQNLIKHEYELCIYAKNLPCTLAAEVVGLSLDGGQLLLKVETQGDKIEDYLDEECINFDIEALHLYEASDKNRTLRRDAYSISNVPAVATKLNAGIYQLKCTLPASVFLVEHRGTARIPFILGMSARVSIEIYTNGLVVNGSLRNISVGGCLVEISIEDSNALTVGHLLPGVTIEFPNGTNFRAKALLRHIRPFGHHGYAALGIQFEGLDPQQTEEIFHLVSEVEREAAYRSGINEKIVSHSYLFLPGTKQKTILRREEQSLEKRKRQSPIQRGVLELAHQLQYALMYIKSREHFPEKTLYDCVETVLYFVRQDRKTALYSLSFLHNEPGWVRHAIRVATQTADMMLLRDAYSISIREVVLGALLHTMGKPLMVSEELPSLKESMNARQKLLLKQHVNVLIEKLTALKWVPSEICEDVILNANERLDGTGYPRGLKDEQLTEVVKLVSIIKAVDKLTHVRNGIQPRTPLDAYRIVNEQHGSYDKAILVEYIQCYGLYPIGSLAKFSGGFLAWIMDVDNKGMPVKVDVVKNLAFRDTNIDTILDVNDFGQIGRLEGIVDPDDYGIQFAKM
;
A
#
# COMPACT_ATOMS: atom_id res chain seq x y z
N MET A 1 22.23 28.36 44.75
CA MET A 1 21.42 28.30 43.51
C MET A 1 21.84 27.07 42.73
N HIS A 2 21.24 25.92 43.03
CA HIS A 2 21.32 24.76 42.16
C HIS A 2 20.40 25.05 40.96
N THR A 3 20.99 25.35 39.80
CA THR A 3 20.28 25.31 38.54
C THR A 3 19.80 23.88 38.36
N LEU A 4 18.53 23.63 38.65
CA LEU A 4 17.81 22.44 38.24
C LEU A 4 17.95 22.39 36.71
N TYR A 5 18.87 21.57 36.20
CA TYR A 5 18.82 21.14 34.81
C TYR A 5 17.46 20.47 34.64
N GLN A 6 16.50 21.19 34.06
CA GLN A 6 15.25 20.58 33.64
C GLN A 6 15.64 19.50 32.63
N SER A 7 15.40 18.22 32.97
CA SER A 7 15.66 17.13 32.05
C SER A 7 14.77 17.34 30.83
N LYS A 8 15.39 17.47 29.66
CA LYS A 8 14.68 17.61 28.37
C LYS A 8 13.65 16.49 28.21
N ASN A 9 12.47 16.81 27.68
CA ASN A 9 11.40 15.84 27.47
C ASN A 9 11.91 14.68 26.56
N PRO A 10 11.89 13.42 27.03
CA PRO A 10 12.41 12.28 26.27
C PRO A 10 11.71 12.04 24.93
N SER A 11 10.39 12.16 24.88
CA SER A 11 9.58 12.01 23.66
C SER A 11 9.94 13.10 22.64
N ALA A 12 10.12 14.33 23.11
CA ALA A 12 10.59 15.44 22.29
C ALA A 12 12.00 15.19 21.75
N LYS A 13 12.89 14.58 22.54
CA LYS A 13 14.25 14.23 22.09
C LYS A 13 14.25 13.14 21.01
N VAL A 14 13.38 12.12 21.14
CA VAL A 14 13.19 11.12 20.07
C VAL A 14 12.69 11.79 18.80
N LEU A 15 11.63 12.61 18.89
CA LEU A 15 11.11 13.36 17.74
C LEU A 15 12.15 14.27 17.11
N GLN A 16 12.94 14.99 17.91
CA GLN A 16 14.01 15.85 17.41
C GLN A 16 15.03 15.07 16.58
N ASN A 17 15.31 13.80 16.92
CA ASN A 17 16.22 12.98 16.12
C ASN A 17 15.60 12.50 14.81
N LEU A 18 14.29 12.20 14.80
CA LEU A 18 13.59 11.77 13.59
C LEU A 18 13.45 12.92 12.58
N ILE A 19 13.03 14.11 13.03
CA ILE A 19 12.79 15.28 12.14
C ILE A 19 14.05 15.91 11.55
N LYS A 20 15.26 15.47 11.96
CA LYS A 20 16.53 15.87 11.31
C LYS A 20 16.69 15.27 9.92
N HIS A 21 15.87 14.29 9.59
CA HIS A 21 15.90 13.55 8.34
C HIS A 21 14.63 13.79 7.54
N GLU A 22 14.57 13.26 6.32
CA GLU A 22 13.33 13.26 5.54
C GLU A 22 12.30 12.41 6.30
N TYR A 23 11.17 13.03 6.65
CA TYR A 23 10.16 12.42 7.50
C TYR A 23 8.75 12.66 6.98
N GLU A 24 7.83 11.80 7.38
CA GLU A 24 6.40 11.97 7.22
C GLU A 24 5.71 11.79 8.57
N LEU A 25 4.73 12.64 8.87
CA LEU A 25 3.95 12.56 10.09
C LEU A 25 2.47 12.48 9.73
N CYS A 26 1.80 11.46 10.25
CA CYS A 26 0.41 11.15 9.96
C CYS A 26 -0.41 11.10 11.25
N ILE A 27 -1.40 11.97 11.37
CA ILE A 27 -2.38 11.95 12.46
C ILE A 27 -3.47 10.94 12.11
N TYR A 28 -3.79 10.06 13.03
CA TYR A 28 -4.80 9.03 12.85
C TYR A 28 -5.82 9.03 13.99
N ALA A 29 -7.05 8.65 13.64
CA ALA A 29 -8.10 8.37 14.60
C ALA A 29 -8.43 6.88 14.55
N LYS A 30 -8.77 6.28 15.71
CA LYS A 30 -9.09 4.85 15.80
C LYS A 30 -10.27 4.43 14.92
N ASN A 31 -11.13 5.38 14.56
CA ASN A 31 -12.40 5.16 13.87
C ASN A 31 -12.45 5.72 12.44
N LEU A 32 -11.38 6.38 11.96
CA LEU A 32 -11.37 7.00 10.62
C LEU A 32 -10.48 6.22 9.64
N PRO A 33 -10.89 6.10 8.36
CA PRO A 33 -10.15 5.38 7.31
C PRO A 33 -8.87 6.06 6.84
N CYS A 34 -8.85 7.38 6.90
CA CYS A 34 -7.75 8.19 6.42
C CYS A 34 -6.92 8.73 7.58
N THR A 35 -5.67 9.02 7.29
CA THR A 35 -4.80 9.79 8.17
C THR A 35 -4.65 11.20 7.61
N LEU A 36 -4.44 12.18 8.47
CA LEU A 36 -4.09 13.54 8.05
C LEU A 36 -2.57 13.68 8.04
N ALA A 37 -2.02 14.12 6.90
CA ALA A 37 -0.63 14.54 6.85
C ALA A 37 -0.42 15.80 7.70
N ALA A 38 0.70 15.86 8.41
CA ALA A 38 1.02 16.98 9.27
C ALA A 38 2.52 17.32 9.21
N GLU A 39 2.83 18.61 9.34
CA GLU A 39 4.18 19.15 9.30
C GLU A 39 4.57 19.65 10.69
N VAL A 40 5.79 19.34 11.14
CA VAL A 40 6.30 19.86 12.42
C VAL A 40 6.79 21.30 12.22
N VAL A 41 6.07 22.25 12.81
CA VAL A 41 6.39 23.69 12.75
C VAL A 41 7.30 24.12 13.91
N GLY A 42 7.18 23.43 15.05
CA GLY A 42 7.98 23.76 16.22
C GLY A 42 8.01 22.63 17.24
N LEU A 43 9.15 22.47 17.92
CA LEU A 43 9.35 21.45 18.94
C LEU A 43 10.17 22.03 20.09
N SER A 44 9.57 22.08 21.28
CA SER A 44 10.26 22.47 22.52
C SER A 44 10.70 21.22 23.27
N LEU A 45 12.01 21.11 23.50
CA LEU A 45 12.58 20.07 24.37
C LEU A 45 12.21 20.32 25.84
N ASP A 46 12.05 21.60 26.21
CA ASP A 46 11.66 22.01 27.54
C ASP A 46 10.12 22.02 27.61
N GLY A 47 9.55 21.14 28.44
CA GLY A 47 8.09 20.99 28.57
C GLY A 47 7.39 20.18 27.48
N GLY A 48 8.10 19.71 26.45
CA GLY A 48 7.57 18.77 25.46
C GLY A 48 6.46 19.32 24.56
N GLN A 49 6.46 20.62 24.28
CA GLN A 49 5.47 21.23 23.39
C GLN A 49 5.81 20.94 21.92
N LEU A 50 4.82 20.46 21.16
CA LEU A 50 4.93 20.19 19.72
C LEU A 50 3.87 21.04 18.99
N LEU A 51 4.28 21.75 17.95
CA LEU A 51 3.40 22.49 17.07
C LEU A 51 3.34 21.79 15.72
N LEU A 52 2.14 21.37 15.33
CA LEU A 52 1.88 20.76 14.04
C LEU A 52 1.04 21.68 13.16
N LYS A 53 1.34 21.72 11.88
CA LYS A 53 0.44 22.26 10.85
C LYS A 53 -0.20 21.09 10.13
N VAL A 54 -1.52 21.12 10.02
CA VAL A 54 -2.33 20.06 9.44
C VAL A 54 -3.19 20.65 8.34
N GLU A 55 -3.19 20.01 7.18
CA GLU A 55 -4.08 20.35 6.09
C GLU A 55 -5.18 19.29 5.99
N THR A 56 -6.43 19.72 6.07
CA THR A 56 -7.61 18.85 5.94
C THR A 56 -8.24 19.06 4.57
N GLN A 57 -8.41 17.98 3.82
CA GLN A 57 -9.11 17.99 2.53
C GLN A 57 -10.63 17.88 2.77
N GLY A 58 -11.19 18.83 3.53
CA GLY A 58 -12.60 18.86 3.90
C GLY A 58 -12.99 17.97 5.08
N ASP A 59 -12.06 17.21 5.66
CA ASP A 59 -12.28 16.53 6.93
C ASP A 59 -12.34 17.52 8.09
N LYS A 60 -13.19 17.21 9.08
CA LYS A 60 -13.25 17.94 10.33
C LYS A 60 -12.08 17.48 11.20
N ILE A 61 -11.23 18.42 11.60
CA ILE A 61 -10.09 18.12 12.48
C ILE A 61 -10.58 17.53 13.82
N GLU A 62 -11.81 17.88 14.20
CA GLU A 62 -12.50 17.41 15.39
C GLU A 62 -12.71 15.89 15.37
N ASP A 63 -12.87 15.27 14.20
CA ASP A 63 -13.03 13.81 14.08
C ASP A 63 -11.72 13.06 14.39
N TYR A 64 -10.58 13.77 14.36
CA TYR A 64 -9.25 13.25 14.71
C TYR A 64 -8.84 13.52 16.16
N LEU A 65 -9.68 14.24 16.92
CA LEU A 65 -9.49 14.53 18.34
C LEU A 65 -10.38 13.60 19.17
N ASP A 66 -9.75 12.72 19.96
CA ASP A 66 -10.41 11.83 20.92
C ASP A 66 -10.17 12.41 22.32
N GLU A 67 -11.20 12.95 22.98
CA GLU A 67 -11.08 13.64 24.28
C GLU A 67 -9.96 14.71 24.31
N GLU A 68 -9.94 15.59 23.29
CA GLU A 68 -8.89 16.61 23.07
C GLU A 68 -7.48 16.04 22.90
N CYS A 69 -7.34 14.76 22.57
CA CYS A 69 -6.08 14.12 22.28
C CYS A 69 -5.99 13.67 20.81
N ILE A 70 -4.79 13.75 20.24
CA ILE A 70 -4.48 13.14 18.94
C ILE A 70 -3.65 11.88 19.10
N ASN A 71 -3.65 11.05 18.06
CA ASN A 71 -2.68 9.98 17.86
C ASN A 71 -1.94 10.24 16.55
N PHE A 72 -0.64 9.98 16.52
CA PHE A 72 0.12 10.14 15.28
C PHE A 72 1.25 9.13 15.17
N ASP A 73 1.57 8.80 13.92
CA ASP A 73 2.76 8.07 13.54
C ASP A 73 3.73 9.06 12.87
N ILE A 74 5.03 8.91 13.14
CA ILE A 74 6.10 9.59 12.40
C ILE A 74 7.04 8.54 11.83
N GLU A 75 7.39 8.69 10.56
CA GLU A 75 8.31 7.84 9.83
C GLU A 75 9.48 8.70 9.36
N ALA A 76 10.72 8.30 9.63
CA ALA A 76 11.92 9.03 9.18
C ALA A 76 12.89 8.10 8.43
N LEU A 77 13.46 8.62 7.35
CA LEU A 77 14.42 7.93 6.50
C LEU A 77 15.85 8.42 6.78
N HIS A 78 16.67 7.56 7.38
CA HIS A 78 18.03 7.87 7.82
C HIS A 78 19.08 7.28 6.88
N LEU A 79 20.13 8.03 6.57
CA LEU A 79 21.36 7.51 5.95
C LEU A 79 22.36 7.12 7.05
N TYR A 80 22.71 5.85 7.13
CA TYR A 80 23.68 5.28 8.06
C TYR A 80 24.99 4.98 7.33
N GLU A 81 26.11 5.57 7.75
CA GLU A 81 27.44 5.21 7.22
C GLU A 81 27.93 3.93 7.91
N ALA A 82 27.88 2.80 7.20
CA ALA A 82 28.58 1.61 7.64
C ALA A 82 30.10 1.82 7.46
N SER A 83 30.90 1.12 8.27
CA SER A 83 32.37 1.22 8.30
C SER A 83 33.09 1.05 6.95
N ASP A 84 32.40 0.55 5.92
CA ASP A 84 32.92 0.27 4.57
C ASP A 84 32.61 1.35 3.52
N LYS A 85 32.39 2.62 3.90
CA LYS A 85 32.08 3.75 2.98
C LYS A 85 30.79 3.60 2.15
N ASN A 86 29.95 2.59 2.41
CA ASN A 86 28.60 2.48 1.86
C ASN A 86 27.57 3.11 2.81
N ARG A 87 26.80 4.07 2.28
CA ARG A 87 25.69 4.74 2.98
C ARG A 87 24.44 3.86 2.87
N THR A 88 23.90 3.41 3.99
CA THR A 88 22.74 2.51 4.11
C THR A 88 21.50 3.31 4.51
N LEU A 89 20.39 3.24 3.78
CA LEU A 89 19.14 3.91 4.19
C LEU A 89 18.35 3.04 5.19
N ARG A 90 17.77 3.65 6.24
CA ARG A 90 16.97 2.97 7.28
C ARG A 90 15.69 3.75 7.57
N ARG A 91 14.55 3.05 7.67
CA ARG A 91 13.27 3.62 8.12
C ARG A 91 13.07 3.39 9.62
N ASP A 92 13.02 4.48 10.38
CA ASP A 92 12.61 4.46 11.78
C ASP A 92 11.18 5.01 11.89
N ALA A 93 10.33 4.33 12.65
CA ALA A 93 8.94 4.73 12.85
C ALA A 93 8.65 4.85 14.35
N TYR A 94 7.90 5.87 14.74
CA TYR A 94 7.50 6.09 16.11
C TYR A 94 6.01 6.44 16.17
N SER A 95 5.25 5.67 16.96
CA SER A 95 3.82 5.85 17.14
C SER A 95 3.54 6.37 18.54
N ILE A 96 2.82 7.49 18.64
CA ILE A 96 2.43 8.11 19.91
C ILE A 96 0.91 8.26 19.92
N SER A 97 0.31 7.89 21.04
CA SER A 97 -1.14 7.92 21.23
C SER A 97 -1.52 8.77 22.44
N ASN A 98 -2.76 9.25 22.46
CA ASN A 98 -3.34 10.06 23.53
C ASN A 98 -2.50 11.32 23.84
N VAL A 99 -2.09 12.07 22.82
CA VAL A 99 -1.32 13.30 22.97
C VAL A 99 -2.28 14.49 23.09
N PRO A 100 -2.38 15.16 24.26
CA PRO A 100 -3.25 16.32 24.41
C PRO A 100 -2.93 17.39 23.37
N ALA A 101 -3.96 17.87 22.68
CA ALA A 101 -3.83 18.78 21.54
C ALA A 101 -4.98 19.79 21.49
N VAL A 102 -4.62 21.05 21.28
CA VAL A 102 -5.59 22.12 21.01
C VAL A 102 -5.48 22.53 19.55
N ALA A 103 -6.59 22.41 18.81
CA ALA A 103 -6.67 22.81 17.42
C ALA A 103 -7.07 24.29 17.28
N THR A 104 -6.31 25.04 16.49
CA THR A 104 -6.63 26.41 16.09
C THR A 104 -6.72 26.47 14.58
N LYS A 105 -7.86 26.91 14.05
CA LYS A 105 -8.02 27.10 12.60
C LYS A 105 -7.23 28.32 12.16
N LEU A 106 -6.33 28.15 11.19
CA LEU A 106 -5.59 29.24 10.58
C LEU A 106 -6.40 29.80 9.41
N ASN A 107 -6.63 28.97 8.39
CA ASN A 107 -7.34 29.32 7.16
C ASN A 107 -8.35 28.21 6.78
N ALA A 108 -9.03 28.32 5.64
CA ALA A 108 -9.86 27.24 5.12
C ALA A 108 -9.01 25.97 4.90
N GLY A 109 -9.35 24.88 5.58
CA GLY A 109 -8.66 23.59 5.47
C GLY A 109 -7.30 23.51 6.18
N ILE A 110 -6.80 24.56 6.84
CA ILE A 110 -5.49 24.54 7.51
C ILE A 110 -5.65 24.82 9.00
N TYR A 111 -5.14 23.90 9.81
CA TYR A 111 -5.17 23.94 11.27
C TYR A 111 -3.77 23.90 11.84
N GLN A 112 -3.58 24.58 12.98
CA GLN A 112 -2.42 24.43 13.83
C GLN A 112 -2.83 23.65 15.07
N LEU A 113 -2.13 22.55 15.36
CA LEU A 113 -2.31 21.80 16.60
C LEU A 113 -1.18 22.14 17.55
N LYS A 114 -1.54 22.56 18.76
CA LYS A 114 -0.61 22.71 19.87
C LYS A 114 -0.71 21.48 20.77
N CYS A 115 0.32 20.64 20.72
CA CYS A 115 0.37 19.33 21.35
C CYS A 115 1.30 19.33 22.57
N THR A 116 0.94 18.57 23.61
CA THR A 116 1.79 18.34 24.79
C THR A 116 2.26 16.91 24.80
N LEU A 117 3.54 16.68 24.47
CA LEU A 117 4.12 15.35 24.43
C LEU A 117 4.25 14.73 25.82
N PRO A 118 4.07 13.40 25.94
CA PRO A 118 4.22 12.72 27.21
C PRO A 118 5.65 12.85 27.73
N ALA A 119 5.81 12.99 29.06
CA ALA A 119 7.10 13.11 29.73
C ALA A 119 7.92 11.80 29.73
N SER A 120 7.33 10.69 29.30
CA SER A 120 7.98 9.39 29.10
C SER A 120 7.71 8.90 27.68
N VAL A 121 8.67 8.18 27.10
CA VAL A 121 8.46 7.44 25.84
C VAL A 121 7.61 6.20 26.05
N PHE A 122 7.48 5.72 27.30
CA PHE A 122 6.67 4.55 27.63
C PHE A 122 5.20 4.95 27.75
N LEU A 123 4.36 4.27 26.97
CA LEU A 123 2.91 4.50 26.98
C LEU A 123 2.30 3.65 28.09
N VAL A 124 1.76 4.28 29.13
CA VAL A 124 1.04 3.57 30.20
C VAL A 124 -0.41 3.39 29.77
N GLU A 125 -0.85 2.14 29.59
CA GLU A 125 -2.24 1.85 29.24
C GLU A 125 -3.16 1.94 30.46
N HIS A 126 -4.49 2.04 30.24
CA HIS A 126 -5.52 2.07 31.31
C HIS A 126 -5.44 0.88 32.29
N ARG A 127 -4.75 -0.21 31.94
CA ARG A 127 -4.54 -1.39 32.79
C ARG A 127 -3.22 -1.35 33.59
N GLY A 128 -2.47 -0.24 33.56
CA GLY A 128 -1.23 -0.06 34.31
C GLY A 128 0.00 -0.78 33.74
N THR A 129 -0.11 -1.41 32.56
CA THR A 129 1.05 -2.01 31.88
C THR A 129 1.70 -0.98 30.95
N ALA A 130 3.03 -0.88 31.02
CA ALA A 130 3.80 -0.02 30.14
C ALA A 130 3.99 -0.72 28.77
N ARG A 131 3.70 0.01 27.69
CA ARG A 131 4.10 -0.35 26.33
C ARG A 131 5.39 0.35 25.98
N ILE A 132 6.38 -0.45 25.61
CA ILE A 132 7.71 0.01 25.27
C ILE A 132 7.83 0.15 23.75
N PRO A 133 8.03 1.38 23.22
CA PRO A 133 8.16 1.59 21.78
C PRO A 133 9.54 1.18 21.29
N PHE A 134 9.59 0.71 20.04
CA PHE A 134 10.84 0.51 19.32
C PHE A 134 11.23 1.83 18.67
N ILE A 135 12.34 2.41 19.11
CA ILE A 135 12.79 3.75 18.72
C ILE A 135 14.26 3.74 18.30
N LEU A 136 14.65 4.73 17.50
CA LEU A 136 16.04 5.11 17.24
C LEU A 136 16.95 3.93 16.94
N GLY A 137 16.54 3.05 16.03
CA GLY A 137 17.36 1.95 15.61
C GLY A 137 17.08 0.58 16.23
N MET A 138 16.08 0.46 17.11
CA MET A 138 15.58 -0.84 17.59
C MET A 138 14.85 -1.59 16.46
N SER A 139 15.01 -2.92 16.39
CA SER A 139 14.34 -3.77 15.41
C SER A 139 14.15 -5.18 15.94
N ALA A 140 12.98 -5.77 15.71
CA ALA A 140 12.72 -7.20 15.87
C ALA A 140 11.71 -7.64 14.80
N ARG A 141 11.86 -8.86 14.31
CA ARG A 141 10.97 -9.44 13.29
C ARG A 141 9.81 -10.13 13.97
N VAL A 142 8.66 -10.15 13.31
CA VAL A 142 7.48 -10.87 13.75
C VAL A 142 6.99 -11.76 12.64
N SER A 143 6.66 -13.01 12.97
CA SER A 143 6.00 -13.96 12.07
C SER A 143 4.68 -14.37 12.69
N ILE A 144 3.59 -14.17 11.96
CA ILE A 144 2.21 -14.38 12.38
C ILE A 144 1.64 -15.55 11.58
N GLU A 145 1.37 -16.66 12.25
CA GLU A 145 0.64 -17.78 11.68
C GLU A 145 -0.86 -17.44 11.68
N ILE A 146 -1.48 -17.44 10.50
CA ILE A 146 -2.91 -17.15 10.34
C ILE A 146 -3.75 -18.41 10.56
N TYR A 147 -3.25 -19.55 10.05
CA TYR A 147 -3.88 -20.86 10.13
C TYR A 147 -2.85 -21.91 10.58
N THR A 148 -3.28 -22.97 11.27
CA THR A 148 -2.40 -23.98 11.91
C THR A 148 -1.47 -24.74 10.94
N ASN A 149 -1.79 -24.81 9.65
CA ASN A 149 -0.97 -25.45 8.60
C ASN A 149 -0.85 -24.56 7.35
N GLY A 150 -0.87 -23.23 7.50
CA GLY A 150 -1.13 -22.33 6.38
C GLY A 150 -0.25 -21.08 6.31
N LEU A 151 -0.89 -19.99 5.90
CA LEU A 151 -0.29 -18.70 5.58
C LEU A 151 0.42 -18.09 6.79
N VAL A 152 1.66 -17.63 6.57
CA VAL A 152 2.44 -16.84 7.54
C VAL A 152 2.61 -15.42 7.01
N VAL A 153 2.23 -14.44 7.81
CA VAL A 153 2.46 -13.01 7.54
C VAL A 153 3.68 -12.54 8.33
N ASN A 154 4.60 -11.87 7.65
CA ASN A 154 5.80 -11.31 8.28
C ASN A 154 5.64 -9.82 8.52
N GLY A 155 6.22 -9.35 9.62
CA GLY A 155 6.15 -7.96 10.04
C GLY A 155 7.33 -7.53 10.90
N SER A 156 7.27 -6.29 11.34
CA SER A 156 8.26 -5.67 12.23
C SER A 156 7.60 -5.22 13.52
N LEU A 157 8.26 -5.48 14.65
CA LEU A 157 7.76 -5.07 15.96
C LEU A 157 7.90 -3.55 16.13
N ARG A 158 6.83 -2.88 16.57
CA ARG A 158 6.78 -1.43 16.79
C ARG A 158 6.63 -1.04 18.25
N ASN A 159 5.94 -1.85 19.05
CA ASN A 159 6.00 -1.77 20.50
C ASN A 159 5.65 -3.13 21.12
N ILE A 160 5.99 -3.30 22.40
CA ILE A 160 5.72 -4.52 23.16
C ILE A 160 5.34 -4.20 24.61
N SER A 161 4.49 -5.02 25.20
CA SER A 161 4.25 -5.12 26.64
C SER A 161 4.14 -6.59 27.04
N VAL A 162 4.00 -6.85 28.34
CA VAL A 162 3.74 -8.20 28.85
C VAL A 162 2.44 -8.81 28.32
N GLY A 163 1.47 -7.98 27.91
CA GLY A 163 0.16 -8.42 27.45
C GLY A 163 -0.02 -8.48 25.94
N GLY A 164 0.92 -7.97 25.14
CA GLY A 164 0.76 -7.90 23.69
C GLY A 164 1.79 -7.04 22.98
N CYS A 165 1.54 -6.77 21.71
CA CYS A 165 2.44 -5.98 20.87
C CYS A 165 1.70 -5.24 19.75
N LEU A 166 2.38 -4.24 19.18
CA LEU A 166 2.02 -3.62 17.92
C LEU A 166 2.98 -4.08 16.84
N VAL A 167 2.44 -4.63 15.76
CA VAL A 167 3.22 -5.18 14.63
C VAL A 167 2.88 -4.42 13.36
N GLU A 168 3.89 -3.96 12.64
CA GLU A 168 3.74 -3.42 11.30
C GLU A 168 3.87 -4.53 10.26
N ILE A 169 2.94 -4.57 9.30
CA ILE A 169 2.96 -5.48 8.14
C ILE A 169 2.69 -4.70 6.84
N SER A 170 2.97 -5.33 5.69
CA SER A 170 2.45 -4.85 4.41
C SER A 170 0.91 -4.79 4.45
N ILE A 171 0.32 -3.73 3.91
CA ILE A 171 -1.15 -3.61 3.85
C ILE A 171 -1.80 -4.74 3.05
N GLU A 172 -1.12 -5.27 2.03
CA GLU A 172 -1.60 -6.41 1.26
C GLU A 172 -1.82 -7.65 2.15
N ASP A 173 -0.92 -7.90 3.09
CA ASP A 173 -0.98 -9.07 3.96
C ASP A 173 -2.09 -8.93 5.02
N SER A 174 -2.59 -7.71 5.25
CA SER A 174 -3.76 -7.47 6.09
C SER A 174 -5.03 -8.13 5.54
N ASN A 175 -5.07 -8.42 4.23
CA ASN A 175 -6.21 -9.06 3.57
C ASN A 175 -6.50 -10.47 4.09
N ALA A 176 -5.54 -11.16 4.69
CA ALA A 176 -5.75 -12.47 5.30
C ALA A 176 -6.17 -12.40 6.78
N LEU A 177 -6.07 -11.23 7.40
CA LEU A 177 -6.32 -11.03 8.83
C LEU A 177 -7.76 -10.56 9.08
N THR A 178 -8.37 -11.06 10.14
CA THR A 178 -9.71 -10.65 10.58
C THR A 178 -9.66 -10.31 12.07
N VAL A 179 -10.18 -9.14 12.43
CA VAL A 179 -10.21 -8.68 13.83
C VAL A 179 -11.06 -9.64 14.66
N GLY A 180 -10.59 -9.97 15.86
CA GLY A 180 -11.26 -10.91 16.77
C GLY A 180 -10.91 -12.38 16.53
N HIS A 181 -10.12 -12.72 15.51
CA HIS A 181 -9.65 -14.09 15.29
C HIS A 181 -8.44 -14.43 16.18
N LEU A 182 -8.43 -15.67 16.67
CA LEU A 182 -7.29 -16.27 17.35
C LEU A 182 -6.21 -16.62 16.33
N LEU A 183 -5.00 -16.14 16.57
CA LEU A 183 -3.79 -16.43 15.82
C LEU A 183 -3.10 -17.65 16.48
N PRO A 184 -2.92 -18.78 15.74
CA PRO A 184 -2.28 -19.99 16.26
C PRO A 184 -0.86 -19.77 16.81
N GLY A 185 -0.13 -18.78 16.29
CA GLY A 185 1.21 -18.46 16.75
C GLY A 185 1.67 -17.10 16.26
N VAL A 186 2.16 -16.28 17.19
CA VAL A 186 2.90 -15.05 16.92
C VAL A 186 4.29 -15.24 17.47
N THR A 187 5.30 -15.23 16.60
CA THR A 187 6.70 -15.40 16.95
C THR A 187 7.43 -14.08 16.77
N ILE A 188 8.05 -13.57 17.83
CA ILE A 188 8.92 -12.40 17.83
C ILE A 188 10.37 -12.90 17.82
N GLU A 189 11.21 -12.37 16.92
CA GLU A 189 12.63 -12.73 16.80
C GLU A 189 13.51 -11.46 16.87
N PHE A 190 14.40 -11.42 17.85
CA PHE A 190 15.36 -10.34 18.06
C PHE A 190 16.66 -10.56 17.26
N PRO A 191 17.44 -9.49 16.96
CA PRO A 191 18.68 -9.57 16.18
C PRO A 191 19.73 -10.58 16.64
N ASN A 192 19.78 -10.86 17.94
CA ASN A 192 20.67 -11.85 18.53
C ASN A 192 20.20 -13.31 18.36
N GLY A 193 19.00 -13.52 17.81
CA GLY A 193 18.36 -14.83 17.63
C GLY A 193 17.42 -15.25 18.77
N THR A 194 17.32 -14.47 19.86
CA THR A 194 16.32 -14.71 20.90
C THR A 194 14.92 -14.60 20.31
N ASN A 195 14.04 -15.54 20.63
CA ASN A 195 12.67 -15.52 20.15
C ASN A 195 11.66 -15.78 21.27
N PHE A 196 10.43 -15.31 21.05
CA PHE A 196 9.29 -15.53 21.92
C PHE A 196 8.09 -15.91 21.06
N ARG A 197 7.38 -16.98 21.41
CA ARG A 197 6.20 -17.46 20.68
C ARG A 197 5.01 -17.61 21.62
N ALA A 198 3.87 -17.06 21.22
CA ALA A 198 2.61 -17.19 21.94
C ALA A 198 1.42 -17.29 21.00
N LYS A 199 0.31 -17.87 21.48
CA LYS A 199 -1.01 -17.67 20.86
C LYS A 199 -1.46 -16.24 21.15
N ALA A 200 -2.26 -15.69 20.24
CA ALA A 200 -2.67 -14.30 20.39
C ALA A 200 -4.00 -13.99 19.72
N LEU A 201 -4.67 -12.95 20.18
CA LEU A 201 -5.90 -12.42 19.60
C LEU A 201 -5.59 -11.13 18.84
N LEU A 202 -6.05 -11.03 17.59
CA LEU A 202 -5.97 -9.78 16.84
C LEU A 202 -7.06 -8.81 17.33
N ARG A 203 -6.65 -7.72 17.99
CA ARG A 203 -7.58 -6.76 18.62
C ARG A 203 -8.03 -5.65 17.68
N HIS A 204 -7.14 -5.15 16.85
CA HIS A 204 -7.44 -4.11 15.87
C HIS A 204 -6.41 -4.09 14.75
N ILE A 205 -6.83 -3.58 13.61
CA ILE A 205 -5.99 -3.26 12.45
C ILE A 205 -6.24 -1.79 12.11
N ARG A 206 -5.19 -1.06 11.75
CA ARG A 206 -5.29 0.32 11.26
C ARG A 206 -4.23 0.62 10.20
N PRO A 207 -4.40 1.66 9.37
CA PRO A 207 -3.32 2.22 8.55
C PRO A 207 -2.12 2.55 9.43
N PHE A 208 -0.91 2.38 8.92
CA PHE A 208 0.31 2.76 9.63
C PHE A 208 1.20 3.59 8.73
N GLY A 209 1.38 4.86 9.09
CA GLY A 209 2.09 5.80 8.24
C GLY A 209 1.40 6.05 6.90
N HIS A 210 2.16 6.46 5.89
CA HIS A 210 1.65 6.84 4.57
C HIS A 210 1.88 5.77 3.48
N HIS A 211 2.74 4.79 3.73
CA HIS A 211 3.40 3.99 2.69
C HIS A 211 2.88 2.55 2.51
N GLY A 212 1.57 2.32 2.52
CA GLY A 212 1.04 0.97 2.26
C GLY A 212 1.39 -0.05 3.34
N TYR A 213 1.46 0.40 4.60
CA TYR A 213 1.62 -0.48 5.76
C TYR A 213 0.36 -0.46 6.63
N ALA A 214 0.17 -1.54 7.37
CA ALA A 214 -0.86 -1.65 8.39
C ALA A 214 -0.23 -1.99 9.74
N ALA A 215 -0.80 -1.44 10.81
CA ALA A 215 -0.44 -1.78 12.18
C ALA A 215 -1.48 -2.70 12.80
N LEU A 216 -1.00 -3.79 13.39
CA LEU A 216 -1.77 -4.84 14.06
C LEU A 216 -1.59 -4.71 15.57
N GLY A 217 -2.68 -4.45 16.28
CA GLY A 217 -2.71 -4.57 17.72
C GLY A 217 -3.01 -6.00 18.13
N ILE A 218 -2.03 -6.69 18.70
CA ILE A 218 -2.10 -8.11 19.05
C ILE A 218 -2.04 -8.26 20.58
N GLN A 219 -2.92 -9.07 21.14
CA GLN A 219 -2.94 -9.40 22.56
C GLN A 219 -2.53 -10.87 22.76
N PHE A 220 -1.53 -11.14 23.61
CA PHE A 220 -1.15 -12.52 23.91
C PHE A 220 -2.24 -13.24 24.72
N GLU A 221 -2.42 -14.53 24.47
CA GLU A 221 -3.50 -15.32 25.04
C GLU A 221 -2.99 -16.67 25.55
N GLY A 222 -3.42 -17.04 26.77
CA GLY A 222 -3.11 -18.34 27.36
C GLY A 222 -1.64 -18.57 27.67
N LEU A 223 -0.90 -17.53 28.09
CA LEU A 223 0.50 -17.66 28.50
C LEU A 223 0.63 -18.58 29.71
N ASP A 224 1.51 -19.57 29.62
CA ASP A 224 1.90 -20.37 30.78
C ASP A 224 2.86 -19.59 31.71
N PRO A 225 3.14 -20.09 32.93
CA PRO A 225 4.03 -19.41 33.86
C PRO A 225 5.44 -19.15 33.31
N GLN A 226 5.98 -20.08 32.51
CA GLN A 226 7.30 -19.94 31.91
C GLN A 226 7.30 -18.82 30.85
N GLN A 227 6.32 -18.83 29.94
CA GLN A 227 6.15 -17.79 28.93
C GLN A 227 5.93 -16.41 29.56
N THR A 228 5.24 -16.35 30.70
CA THR A 228 5.00 -15.11 31.45
C THR A 228 6.30 -14.52 32.00
N GLU A 229 7.19 -15.36 32.52
CA GLU A 229 8.51 -14.94 33.00
C GLU A 229 9.42 -14.52 31.83
N GLU A 230 9.40 -15.29 30.74
CA GLU A 230 10.17 -14.99 29.53
C GLU A 230 9.78 -13.63 28.92
N ILE A 231 8.47 -13.36 28.73
CA ILE A 231 8.01 -12.09 28.17
C ILE A 231 8.33 -10.91 29.10
N PHE A 232 8.23 -11.12 30.42
CA PHE A 232 8.58 -10.09 31.39
C PHE A 232 10.04 -9.69 31.26
N HIS A 233 10.95 -10.68 31.24
CA HIS A 233 12.39 -10.44 31.07
C HIS A 233 12.71 -9.74 29.75
N LEU A 234 12.07 -10.17 28.65
CA LEU A 234 12.24 -9.53 27.34
C LEU A 234 11.79 -8.06 27.36
N VAL A 235 10.62 -7.78 27.93
CA VAL A 235 10.08 -6.42 28.01
C VAL A 235 11.00 -5.53 28.85
N SER A 236 11.54 -6.01 29.98
CA SER A 236 12.50 -5.27 30.79
C SER A 236 13.79 -4.95 30.03
N GLU A 237 14.29 -5.87 29.21
CA GLU A 237 15.47 -5.64 28.37
C GLU A 237 15.21 -4.64 27.23
N VAL A 238 14.02 -4.70 26.63
CA VAL A 238 13.57 -3.71 25.63
C VAL A 238 13.40 -2.33 26.27
N GLU A 239 12.86 -2.25 27.49
CA GLU A 239 12.74 -1.01 28.26
C GLU A 239 14.11 -0.39 28.55
N ARG A 240 15.07 -1.22 28.99
CA ARG A 240 16.47 -0.81 29.22
C ARG A 240 17.08 -0.20 27.96
N GLU A 241 16.89 -0.84 26.81
CA GLU A 241 17.39 -0.34 25.52
C GLU A 241 16.73 0.99 25.11
N ALA A 242 15.40 1.10 25.23
CA ALA A 242 14.67 2.31 24.90
C ALA A 242 15.07 3.49 25.81
N ALA A 243 15.26 3.22 27.11
CA ALA A 243 15.77 4.22 28.07
C ALA A 243 17.19 4.69 27.74
N TYR A 244 18.07 3.77 27.31
CA TYR A 244 19.42 4.09 26.84
C TYR A 244 19.39 5.01 25.61
N ARG A 245 18.61 4.64 24.58
CA ARG A 245 18.55 5.38 23.31
C ARG A 245 17.86 6.74 23.42
N SER A 246 16.80 6.84 24.23
CA SER A 246 16.13 8.12 24.52
C SER A 246 16.96 9.00 25.46
N GLY A 247 17.85 8.40 26.26
CA GLY A 247 18.62 9.08 27.29
C GLY A 247 17.78 9.47 28.51
N ILE A 248 16.75 8.67 28.83
CA ILE A 248 15.96 8.80 30.07
C ILE A 248 16.82 8.46 31.29
N ASN A 249 17.77 7.53 31.15
CA ASN A 249 18.59 7.06 32.25
C ASN A 249 20.08 7.08 31.89
N GLU A 250 20.78 8.13 32.34
CA GLU A 250 22.23 8.33 32.11
C GLU A 250 23.12 7.27 32.77
N LYS A 251 22.56 6.43 33.67
CA LYS A 251 23.31 5.34 34.32
C LYS A 251 23.46 4.09 33.46
N ILE A 252 22.70 3.98 32.36
CA ILE A 252 22.81 2.84 31.44
C ILE A 252 23.92 3.15 30.44
N VAL A 253 24.97 2.34 30.42
CA VAL A 253 26.21 2.63 29.65
C VAL A 253 26.35 1.76 28.40
N SER A 254 25.55 0.70 28.26
CA SER A 254 25.67 -0.27 27.17
C SER A 254 24.32 -0.67 26.57
N HIS A 255 24.34 -1.01 25.28
CA HIS A 255 23.21 -1.63 24.58
C HIS A 255 22.80 -2.97 25.20
N SER A 256 21.51 -3.31 25.09
CA SER A 256 20.99 -4.64 25.39
C SER A 256 21.52 -5.67 24.41
N TYR A 257 21.76 -6.88 24.92
CA TYR A 257 22.24 -8.00 24.13
C TYR A 257 21.24 -8.42 23.03
N LEU A 258 19.94 -8.10 23.20
CA LEU A 258 18.90 -8.40 22.20
C LEU A 258 19.16 -7.72 20.85
N PHE A 259 19.77 -6.53 20.85
CA PHE A 259 19.93 -5.68 19.66
C PHE A 259 21.33 -5.72 19.04
N LEU A 260 22.18 -6.67 19.46
CA LEU A 260 23.49 -6.88 18.85
C LEU A 260 23.32 -7.72 17.55
N PRO A 261 23.75 -7.22 16.38
CA PRO A 261 23.44 -7.86 15.09
C PRO A 261 24.21 -9.18 14.87
N GLY A 262 23.48 -10.23 14.49
CA GLY A 262 24.06 -11.48 13.97
C GLY A 262 24.47 -11.42 12.48
N THR A 263 25.22 -12.41 12.02
CA THR A 263 25.85 -12.51 10.67
C THR A 263 24.87 -12.50 9.48
N LYS A 264 23.56 -12.74 9.67
CA LYS A 264 22.55 -12.85 8.61
C LYS A 264 21.90 -11.52 8.17
N GLN A 265 22.17 -10.40 8.85
CA GLN A 265 21.50 -9.10 8.60
C GLN A 265 21.99 -8.36 7.33
N LYS A 266 23.24 -8.60 6.89
CA LYS A 266 23.89 -7.81 5.83
C LYS A 266 23.25 -7.96 4.44
N THR A 267 22.62 -9.10 4.16
CA THR A 267 22.06 -9.40 2.83
C THR A 267 20.66 -8.78 2.61
N ILE A 268 19.92 -8.53 3.69
CA ILE A 268 18.52 -8.05 3.65
C ILE A 268 18.47 -6.52 3.50
N LEU A 269 19.34 -5.80 4.22
CA LEU A 269 19.51 -4.34 4.10
C LEU A 269 19.82 -3.92 2.65
N ARG A 270 20.51 -4.79 1.90
CA ARG A 270 20.90 -4.59 0.50
C ARG A 270 19.73 -4.64 -0.51
N ARG A 271 18.60 -5.26 -0.14
CA ARG A 271 17.38 -5.31 -0.98
C ARG A 271 16.47 -4.10 -0.76
N GLU A 272 16.42 -3.56 0.46
CA GLU A 272 15.72 -2.31 0.76
C GLU A 272 16.46 -1.09 0.17
N GLU A 273 17.79 -1.17 0.05
CA GLU A 273 18.72 -0.17 -0.53
C GLU A 273 18.35 0.30 -1.96
N GLN A 274 17.93 -0.61 -2.86
CA GLN A 274 17.74 -0.31 -4.29
C GLN A 274 16.36 0.28 -4.62
N SER A 275 15.36 0.10 -3.76
CA SER A 275 13.98 0.58 -3.99
C SER A 275 13.82 2.07 -3.62
N LEU A 276 14.63 2.60 -2.70
CA LEU A 276 14.43 3.95 -2.15
C LEU A 276 15.03 5.08 -3.01
N GLU A 277 16.15 4.88 -3.71
CA GLU A 277 16.80 5.93 -4.53
C GLU A 277 15.97 6.37 -5.75
N LYS A 278 15.12 5.49 -6.29
CA LYS A 278 14.24 5.80 -7.45
C LYS A 278 13.09 6.75 -7.11
N ARG A 279 12.84 7.03 -5.82
CA ARG A 279 11.71 7.87 -5.33
C ARG A 279 11.83 9.34 -5.68
N LYS A 280 13.05 9.89 -5.74
CA LYS A 280 13.28 11.33 -5.95
C LYS A 280 13.02 11.83 -7.37
N ARG A 281 12.80 10.93 -8.33
CA ARG A 281 12.67 11.26 -9.76
C ARG A 281 11.25 11.15 -10.32
N GLN A 282 10.28 10.72 -9.51
CA GLN A 282 8.91 10.50 -9.97
C GLN A 282 8.13 11.81 -10.11
N SER A 283 7.34 11.91 -11.19
CA SER A 283 6.40 13.02 -11.43
C SER A 283 5.21 12.99 -10.46
N PRO A 284 4.48 14.10 -10.28
CA PRO A 284 3.30 14.14 -9.40
C PRO A 284 2.24 13.09 -9.74
N ILE A 285 1.96 12.85 -11.03
CA ILE A 285 0.99 11.83 -11.47
C ILE A 285 1.49 10.41 -11.13
N GLN A 286 2.79 10.15 -11.27
CA GLN A 286 3.36 8.85 -10.92
C GLN A 286 3.23 8.54 -9.42
N ARG A 287 3.47 9.54 -8.56
CA ARG A 287 3.25 9.40 -7.12
C ARG A 287 1.78 9.19 -6.80
N GLY A 288 0.92 9.99 -7.42
CA GLY A 288 -0.52 9.92 -7.19
C GLY A 288 -1.17 8.59 -7.59
N VAL A 289 -0.64 7.87 -8.60
CA VAL A 289 -1.13 6.52 -8.93
C VAL A 289 -0.79 5.49 -7.84
N LEU A 290 0.37 5.61 -7.20
CA LEU A 290 0.75 4.75 -6.07
C LEU A 290 -0.03 5.10 -4.80
N GLU A 291 -0.24 6.39 -4.53
CA GLU A 291 -1.13 6.86 -3.46
C GLU A 291 -2.54 6.30 -3.64
N LEU A 292 -3.07 6.31 -4.87
CA LEU A 292 -4.37 5.72 -5.20
C LEU A 292 -4.40 4.21 -4.91
N ALA A 293 -3.30 3.49 -5.19
CA ALA A 293 -3.18 2.07 -4.83
C ALA A 293 -3.22 1.84 -3.32
N HIS A 294 -2.59 2.69 -2.52
CA HIS A 294 -2.66 2.60 -1.06
C HIS A 294 -4.06 2.96 -0.54
N GLN A 295 -4.67 4.03 -1.04
CA GLN A 295 -6.04 4.44 -0.67
C GLN A 295 -7.05 3.32 -0.95
N LEU A 296 -6.93 2.62 -2.08
CA LEU A 296 -7.79 1.49 -2.42
C LEU A 296 -7.63 0.32 -1.45
N GLN A 297 -6.40 0.04 -1.03
CA GLN A 297 -6.10 -1.01 -0.05
C GLN A 297 -6.57 -0.62 1.36
N TYR A 298 -6.43 0.64 1.77
CA TYR A 298 -7.01 1.14 3.02
C TYR A 298 -8.53 1.04 3.00
N ALA A 299 -9.18 1.44 1.89
CA ALA A 299 -10.62 1.34 1.75
C ALA A 299 -11.11 -0.11 1.95
N LEU A 300 -10.46 -1.07 1.31
CA LEU A 300 -10.74 -2.49 1.50
C LEU A 300 -10.53 -2.95 2.94
N MET A 301 -9.43 -2.54 3.58
CA MET A 301 -9.15 -2.90 4.96
C MET A 301 -10.25 -2.41 5.90
N TYR A 302 -10.81 -1.21 5.67
CA TYR A 302 -11.95 -0.69 6.44
C TYR A 302 -13.23 -1.46 6.14
N ILE A 303 -13.53 -1.73 4.87
CA ILE A 303 -14.65 -2.59 4.48
C ILE A 303 -14.56 -3.93 5.22
N LYS A 304 -13.39 -4.55 5.29
CA LYS A 304 -13.20 -5.86 5.94
C LYS A 304 -13.28 -5.79 7.46
N SER A 305 -12.52 -4.87 8.06
CA SER A 305 -12.28 -4.84 9.51
C SER A 305 -13.29 -4.03 10.31
N ARG A 306 -14.07 -3.17 9.64
CA ARG A 306 -15.04 -2.27 10.26
C ARG A 306 -16.41 -2.41 9.59
N GLU A 307 -17.45 -2.06 10.32
CA GLU A 307 -18.82 -1.98 9.80
C GLU A 307 -19.08 -0.62 9.11
N HIS A 308 -18.08 -0.10 8.38
CA HIS A 308 -18.19 1.20 7.69
C HIS A 308 -17.63 1.14 6.26
N PHE A 309 -18.38 1.74 5.32
CA PHE A 309 -17.96 1.91 3.93
C PHE A 309 -17.29 3.30 3.75
N PRO A 310 -16.01 3.36 3.36
CA PRO A 310 -15.26 4.62 3.24
C PRO A 310 -15.57 5.34 1.92
N GLU A 311 -16.80 5.84 1.79
CA GLU A 311 -17.35 6.44 0.56
C GLU A 311 -16.47 7.58 0.03
N LYS A 312 -16.10 8.53 0.91
CA LYS A 312 -15.27 9.69 0.54
C LYS A 312 -13.96 9.25 -0.11
N THR A 313 -13.22 8.35 0.53
CA THR A 313 -11.93 7.83 0.04
C THR A 313 -12.04 7.20 -1.35
N LEU A 314 -13.14 6.47 -1.60
CA LEU A 314 -13.36 5.82 -2.90
C LEU A 314 -13.72 6.83 -3.98
N TYR A 315 -14.54 7.84 -3.67
CA TYR A 315 -14.80 8.93 -4.62
C TYR A 315 -13.57 9.82 -4.85
N ASP A 316 -12.72 10.03 -3.85
CA ASP A 316 -11.44 10.73 -4.04
C ASP A 316 -10.51 9.95 -5.00
N CYS A 317 -10.50 8.61 -4.92
CA CYS A 317 -9.83 7.77 -5.92
C CYS A 317 -10.43 7.98 -7.32
N VAL A 318 -11.76 8.04 -7.45
CA VAL A 318 -12.44 8.30 -8.73
C VAL A 318 -12.04 9.65 -9.31
N GLU A 319 -12.10 10.73 -8.51
CA GLU A 319 -11.71 12.06 -8.96
C GLU A 319 -10.23 12.11 -9.37
N THR A 320 -9.37 11.41 -8.64
CA THR A 320 -7.94 11.31 -8.94
C THR A 320 -7.70 10.62 -10.29
N VAL A 321 -8.38 9.50 -10.58
CA VAL A 321 -8.32 8.85 -11.91
C VAL A 321 -8.77 9.81 -12.99
N LEU A 322 -9.93 10.45 -12.82
CA LEU A 322 -10.48 11.38 -13.81
C LEU A 322 -9.57 12.59 -14.04
N TYR A 323 -8.97 13.12 -12.97
CA TYR A 323 -8.02 14.21 -13.04
C TYR A 323 -6.79 13.81 -13.86
N PHE A 324 -6.16 12.66 -13.56
CA PHE A 324 -4.97 12.23 -14.32
C PHE A 324 -5.25 12.08 -15.81
N VAL A 325 -6.35 11.41 -16.17
CA VAL A 325 -6.71 11.20 -17.59
C VAL A 325 -6.99 12.53 -18.30
N ARG A 326 -7.69 13.48 -17.65
CA ARG A 326 -8.01 14.79 -18.24
C ARG A 326 -6.80 15.70 -18.38
N GLN A 327 -5.88 15.67 -17.41
CA GLN A 327 -4.70 16.54 -17.41
C GLN A 327 -3.68 16.10 -18.44
N ASP A 328 -3.29 14.82 -18.40
CA ASP A 328 -2.32 14.26 -19.33
C ASP A 328 -2.57 12.76 -19.47
N ARG A 329 -3.40 12.42 -20.46
CA ARG A 329 -3.73 11.04 -20.82
C ARG A 329 -2.50 10.15 -20.96
N LYS A 330 -1.44 10.62 -21.63
CA LYS A 330 -0.25 9.81 -21.91
C LYS A 330 0.51 9.54 -20.63
N THR A 331 0.73 10.56 -19.81
CA THR A 331 1.38 10.39 -18.50
C THR A 331 0.53 9.54 -17.57
N ALA A 332 -0.80 9.65 -17.58
CA ALA A 332 -1.69 8.80 -16.80
C ALA A 332 -1.54 7.32 -17.18
N LEU A 333 -1.57 6.99 -18.48
CA LEU A 333 -1.38 5.63 -18.98
C LEU A 333 0.03 5.11 -18.67
N TYR A 334 1.06 5.93 -18.83
CA TYR A 334 2.44 5.56 -18.49
C TYR A 334 2.58 5.27 -16.99
N SER A 335 1.93 6.07 -16.14
CA SER A 335 2.00 5.93 -14.67
C SER A 335 1.40 4.62 -14.16
N LEU A 336 0.53 3.96 -14.94
CA LEU A 336 0.02 2.63 -14.60
C LEU A 336 1.09 1.53 -14.63
N SER A 337 2.25 1.76 -15.26
CA SER A 337 3.38 0.81 -15.25
C SER A 337 4.01 0.69 -13.86
N PHE A 338 3.93 1.73 -13.03
CA PHE A 338 4.48 1.77 -11.67
C PHE A 338 3.70 0.88 -10.68
N LEU A 339 2.47 0.49 -11.03
CA LEU A 339 1.67 -0.44 -10.25
C LEU A 339 2.17 -1.90 -10.32
N HIS A 340 3.25 -2.19 -11.05
CA HIS A 340 3.73 -3.55 -11.27
C HIS A 340 3.95 -4.36 -9.98
N ASN A 341 4.41 -3.69 -8.93
CA ASN A 341 4.66 -4.32 -7.63
C ASN A 341 3.46 -4.32 -6.67
N GLU A 342 2.38 -3.62 -7.03
CA GLU A 342 1.16 -3.59 -6.25
C GLU A 342 0.42 -4.92 -6.36
N PRO A 343 -0.45 -5.27 -5.39
CA PRO A 343 -1.21 -6.50 -5.44
C PRO A 343 -1.97 -6.61 -6.75
N GLY A 344 -2.02 -7.81 -7.34
CA GLY A 344 -2.62 -8.01 -8.66
C GLY A 344 -4.07 -7.54 -8.77
N TRP A 345 -4.83 -7.60 -7.66
CA TRP A 345 -6.20 -7.08 -7.61
C TRP A 345 -6.26 -5.54 -7.62
N VAL A 346 -5.33 -4.86 -6.95
CA VAL A 346 -5.22 -3.39 -6.90
C VAL A 346 -4.80 -2.88 -8.27
N ARG A 347 -3.70 -3.43 -8.81
CA ARG A 347 -3.21 -3.10 -10.15
C ARG A 347 -4.31 -3.26 -11.19
N HIS A 348 -5.03 -4.38 -11.18
CA HIS A 348 -6.14 -4.62 -12.10
C HIS A 348 -7.28 -3.61 -11.93
N ALA A 349 -7.71 -3.33 -10.69
CA ALA A 349 -8.78 -2.39 -10.40
C ALA A 349 -8.48 -1.00 -10.96
N ILE A 350 -7.28 -0.47 -10.67
CA ILE A 350 -6.87 0.87 -11.09
C ILE A 350 -6.73 0.93 -12.60
N ARG A 351 -6.05 -0.04 -13.22
CA ARG A 351 -5.84 -0.06 -14.67
C ARG A 351 -7.17 -0.11 -15.42
N VAL A 352 -8.09 -0.98 -15.00
CA VAL A 352 -9.43 -1.07 -15.59
C VAL A 352 -10.20 0.23 -15.40
N ALA A 353 -10.19 0.82 -14.20
CA ALA A 353 -10.88 2.07 -13.92
C ALA A 353 -10.32 3.24 -14.76
N THR A 354 -8.99 3.36 -14.86
CA THR A 354 -8.32 4.38 -15.68
C THR A 354 -8.58 4.20 -17.17
N GLN A 355 -8.48 2.98 -17.69
CA GLN A 355 -8.77 2.72 -19.11
C GLN A 355 -10.26 2.90 -19.45
N THR A 356 -11.15 2.61 -18.49
CA THR A 356 -12.59 2.87 -18.63
C THR A 356 -12.84 4.37 -18.68
N ALA A 357 -12.25 5.14 -17.75
CA ALA A 357 -12.32 6.60 -17.76
C ALA A 357 -11.79 7.18 -19.09
N ASP A 358 -10.66 6.67 -19.58
CA ASP A 358 -10.04 7.10 -20.84
C ASP A 358 -10.98 6.92 -22.04
N MET A 359 -11.48 5.69 -22.25
CA MET A 359 -12.37 5.43 -23.38
C MET A 359 -13.71 6.17 -23.26
N MET A 360 -14.26 6.31 -22.05
CA MET A 360 -15.50 7.06 -21.84
C MET A 360 -15.31 8.55 -22.15
N LEU A 361 -14.21 9.18 -21.71
CA LEU A 361 -13.93 10.59 -22.02
C LEU A 361 -13.66 10.82 -23.51
N LEU A 362 -13.10 9.83 -24.21
CA LEU A 362 -12.92 9.88 -25.67
C LEU A 362 -14.25 9.76 -26.42
N ARG A 363 -15.21 8.96 -25.90
CA ARG A 363 -16.57 8.84 -26.46
C ARG A 363 -17.42 10.07 -26.16
N ASP A 364 -17.39 10.54 -24.92
CA ASP A 364 -18.13 11.71 -24.44
C ASP A 364 -17.39 12.38 -23.27
N ALA A 365 -16.75 13.51 -23.55
CA ALA A 365 -15.98 14.29 -22.58
C ALA A 365 -16.84 14.87 -21.42
N TYR A 366 -18.17 14.95 -21.60
CA TYR A 366 -19.11 15.54 -20.64
C TYR A 366 -20.00 14.50 -19.96
N SER A 367 -19.69 13.21 -20.12
CA SER A 367 -20.46 12.12 -19.53
C SER A 367 -20.63 12.29 -18.01
N ILE A 368 -21.88 12.51 -17.58
CA ILE A 368 -22.23 12.65 -16.16
C ILE A 368 -22.17 11.32 -15.40
N SER A 369 -22.26 10.19 -16.10
CA SER A 369 -22.24 8.85 -15.50
C SER A 369 -20.84 8.32 -15.23
N ILE A 370 -19.79 8.95 -15.76
CA ILE A 370 -18.42 8.44 -15.71
C ILE A 370 -17.93 8.19 -14.27
N ARG A 371 -18.33 9.04 -13.31
CA ARG A 371 -17.93 8.90 -11.90
C ARG A 371 -18.41 7.58 -11.33
N GLU A 372 -19.66 7.23 -11.60
CA GLU A 372 -20.30 5.99 -11.12
C GLU A 372 -19.75 4.75 -11.83
N VAL A 373 -19.43 4.85 -13.13
CA VAL A 373 -18.80 3.75 -13.86
C VAL A 373 -17.40 3.46 -13.34
N VAL A 374 -16.58 4.50 -13.13
CA VAL A 374 -15.22 4.37 -12.59
C VAL A 374 -15.25 3.82 -11.17
N LEU A 375 -16.19 4.28 -10.33
CA LEU A 375 -16.41 3.73 -8.99
C LEU A 375 -16.75 2.23 -9.07
N GLY A 376 -17.70 1.85 -9.91
CA GLY A 376 -18.08 0.44 -10.11
C GLY A 376 -16.92 -0.42 -10.58
N ALA A 377 -16.06 0.10 -11.48
CA ALA A 377 -14.87 -0.60 -11.96
C ALA A 377 -13.81 -0.81 -10.86
N LEU A 378 -13.58 0.20 -10.01
CA LEU A 378 -12.69 0.09 -8.83
C LEU A 378 -13.22 -0.94 -7.83
N LEU A 379 -14.52 -0.84 -7.49
CA LEU A 379 -15.18 -1.70 -6.50
C LEU A 379 -15.26 -3.15 -6.94
N HIS A 380 -15.58 -3.42 -8.20
CA HIS A 380 -15.82 -4.77 -8.72
C HIS A 380 -14.73 -5.78 -8.30
N THR A 381 -13.45 -5.35 -8.35
CA THR A 381 -12.33 -6.25 -8.06
C THR A 381 -12.10 -6.46 -6.55
N MET A 382 -12.61 -5.57 -5.69
CA MET A 382 -12.50 -5.66 -4.22
C MET A 382 -13.16 -6.89 -3.62
N GLY A 383 -14.14 -7.49 -4.32
CA GLY A 383 -14.73 -8.74 -3.88
C GLY A 383 -13.70 -9.86 -3.72
N LYS A 384 -12.65 -9.88 -4.54
CA LYS A 384 -11.66 -10.97 -4.54
C LYS A 384 -10.89 -11.07 -3.22
N PRO A 385 -10.27 -9.99 -2.71
CA PRO A 385 -9.57 -10.06 -1.43
C PRO A 385 -10.51 -10.24 -0.22
N LEU A 386 -11.81 -9.90 -0.33
CA LEU A 386 -12.80 -10.26 0.70
C LEU A 386 -13.01 -11.78 0.84
N MET A 387 -12.65 -12.55 -0.19
CA MET A 387 -12.75 -14.01 -0.18
C MET A 387 -11.50 -14.72 0.36
N VAL A 388 -10.45 -13.99 0.77
CA VAL A 388 -9.24 -14.62 1.32
C VAL A 388 -9.60 -15.33 2.62
N SER A 389 -9.42 -16.66 2.61
CA SER A 389 -9.81 -17.58 3.68
C SER A 389 -8.83 -18.77 3.74
N GLU A 390 -9.11 -19.76 4.60
CA GLU A 390 -8.34 -21.00 4.61
C GLU A 390 -8.47 -21.77 3.27
N GLU A 391 -9.65 -21.77 2.62
CA GLU A 391 -9.82 -22.42 1.32
C GLU A 391 -9.19 -21.64 0.15
N LEU A 392 -9.04 -20.33 0.31
CA LEU A 392 -8.41 -19.42 -0.64
C LEU A 392 -7.34 -18.56 0.06
N PRO A 393 -6.19 -19.15 0.43
CA PRO A 393 -5.21 -18.48 1.28
C PRO A 393 -4.42 -17.38 0.58
N SER A 394 -4.39 -17.40 -0.76
CA SER A 394 -3.61 -16.44 -1.55
C SER A 394 -4.26 -16.17 -2.90
N LEU A 395 -4.19 -14.92 -3.32
CA LEU A 395 -4.48 -14.50 -4.69
C LEU A 395 -3.22 -14.43 -5.56
N LYS A 396 -2.03 -14.64 -5.01
CA LYS A 396 -0.74 -14.53 -5.73
C LYS A 396 -0.38 -15.80 -6.48
N GLU A 397 -0.72 -16.94 -5.90
CA GLU A 397 -0.33 -18.26 -6.40
C GLU A 397 -1.33 -18.83 -7.41
N SER A 398 -0.90 -19.88 -8.11
CA SER A 398 -1.77 -20.62 -9.01
C SER A 398 -2.88 -21.34 -8.25
N MET A 399 -4.12 -21.00 -8.60
CA MET A 399 -5.30 -21.61 -8.01
C MET A 399 -5.68 -22.92 -8.70
N ASN A 400 -6.09 -23.90 -7.90
CA ASN A 400 -6.73 -25.12 -8.41
C ASN A 400 -8.16 -24.83 -8.92
N ALA A 401 -8.80 -25.83 -9.55
CA ALA A 401 -10.13 -25.66 -10.15
C ALA A 401 -11.21 -25.26 -9.13
N ARG A 402 -11.15 -25.81 -7.90
CA ARG A 402 -12.08 -25.49 -6.81
C ARG A 402 -11.92 -24.04 -6.36
N GLN A 403 -10.69 -23.58 -6.15
CA GLN A 403 -10.37 -22.19 -5.80
C GLN A 403 -10.82 -21.21 -6.89
N LYS A 404 -10.61 -21.55 -8.17
CA LYS A 404 -11.10 -20.74 -9.29
C LYS A 404 -12.63 -20.65 -9.32
N LEU A 405 -13.33 -21.75 -9.02
CA LEU A 405 -14.79 -21.76 -8.93
C LEU A 405 -15.28 -20.92 -7.75
N LEU A 406 -14.64 -21.06 -6.58
CA LEU A 406 -14.92 -20.26 -5.40
C LEU A 406 -14.77 -18.76 -5.70
N LEU A 407 -13.66 -18.36 -6.30
CA LEU A 407 -13.38 -16.95 -6.62
C LEU A 407 -14.42 -16.32 -7.55
N LYS A 408 -15.21 -17.08 -8.31
CA LYS A 408 -16.33 -16.51 -9.09
C LYS A 408 -17.41 -15.89 -8.21
N GLN A 409 -17.50 -16.27 -6.94
CA GLN A 409 -18.46 -15.71 -5.99
C GLN A 409 -18.09 -14.31 -5.48
N HIS A 410 -16.92 -13.77 -5.86
CA HIS A 410 -16.44 -12.49 -5.34
C HIS A 410 -17.41 -11.32 -5.58
N VAL A 411 -18.19 -11.36 -6.67
CA VAL A 411 -19.22 -10.36 -6.95
C VAL A 411 -20.34 -10.41 -5.90
N ASN A 412 -20.85 -11.62 -5.62
CA ASN A 412 -21.89 -11.82 -4.61
C ASN A 412 -21.39 -11.44 -3.22
N VAL A 413 -20.18 -11.88 -2.85
CA VAL A 413 -19.54 -11.53 -1.57
C VAL A 413 -19.39 -10.02 -1.40
N LEU A 414 -19.02 -9.31 -2.48
CA LEU A 414 -18.93 -7.85 -2.43
C LEU A 414 -20.31 -7.21 -2.20
N ILE A 415 -21.33 -7.60 -2.96
CA ILE A 415 -22.68 -7.03 -2.81
C ILE A 415 -23.29 -7.31 -1.44
N GLU A 416 -23.15 -8.54 -0.94
CA GLU A 416 -23.55 -8.91 0.42
C GLU A 416 -22.84 -8.03 1.45
N LYS A 417 -21.53 -7.81 1.27
CA LYS A 417 -20.75 -6.97 2.16
C LYS A 417 -21.18 -5.50 2.11
N LEU A 418 -21.40 -4.93 0.92
CA LEU A 418 -21.88 -3.55 0.75
C LEU A 418 -23.27 -3.36 1.39
N THR A 419 -24.15 -4.35 1.23
CA THR A 419 -25.48 -4.36 1.84
C THR A 419 -25.40 -4.42 3.37
N ALA A 420 -24.52 -5.27 3.92
CA ALA A 420 -24.26 -5.34 5.36
C ALA A 420 -23.72 -4.01 5.92
N LEU A 421 -22.95 -3.28 5.12
CA LEU A 421 -22.45 -1.94 5.43
C LEU A 421 -23.49 -0.83 5.23
N LYS A 422 -24.72 -1.17 4.79
CA LYS A 422 -25.82 -0.25 4.50
C LYS A 422 -25.47 0.85 3.49
N TRP A 423 -24.51 0.58 2.61
CA TRP A 423 -24.18 1.48 1.52
C TRP A 423 -24.91 1.02 0.25
N VAL A 424 -25.53 1.97 -0.45
CA VAL A 424 -26.34 1.71 -1.64
C VAL A 424 -25.66 2.38 -2.85
N PRO A 425 -25.12 1.61 -3.81
CA PRO A 425 -24.58 2.18 -5.04
C PRO A 425 -25.68 2.83 -5.89
N SER A 426 -25.29 3.73 -6.80
CA SER A 426 -26.17 4.13 -7.90
C SER A 426 -26.44 2.93 -8.83
N GLU A 427 -27.54 2.96 -9.59
CA GLU A 427 -27.89 1.89 -10.54
C GLU A 427 -26.75 1.60 -11.53
N ILE A 428 -26.03 2.64 -11.98
CA ILE A 428 -24.90 2.52 -12.91
C ILE A 428 -23.71 1.85 -12.24
N CYS A 429 -23.37 2.27 -11.02
CA CYS A 429 -22.28 1.66 -10.26
C CYS A 429 -22.59 0.18 -9.97
N GLU A 430 -23.83 -0.12 -9.56
CA GLU A 430 -24.29 -1.47 -9.29
C GLU A 430 -24.25 -2.37 -10.54
N ASP A 431 -24.69 -1.86 -11.70
CA ASP A 431 -24.66 -2.57 -12.98
C ASP A 431 -23.22 -3.00 -13.34
N VAL A 432 -22.25 -2.11 -13.17
CA VAL A 432 -20.83 -2.43 -13.41
C VAL A 432 -20.32 -3.45 -12.39
N ILE A 433 -20.61 -3.27 -11.10
CA ILE A 433 -20.17 -4.21 -10.05
C ILE A 433 -20.70 -5.61 -10.34
N LEU A 434 -21.99 -5.74 -10.64
CA LEU A 434 -22.65 -7.02 -10.87
C LEU A 434 -22.21 -7.68 -12.18
N ASN A 435 -22.12 -6.91 -13.27
CA ASN A 435 -22.15 -7.48 -14.61
C ASN A 435 -20.83 -7.40 -15.36
N ALA A 436 -19.77 -6.79 -14.82
CA ALA A 436 -18.50 -6.67 -15.53
C ALA A 436 -17.77 -8.01 -15.82
N ASN A 437 -18.27 -9.15 -15.31
CA ASN A 437 -17.80 -10.50 -15.65
C ASN A 437 -18.77 -11.26 -16.57
N GLU A 438 -19.91 -10.67 -16.93
CA GLU A 438 -20.86 -11.20 -17.89
C GLU A 438 -20.28 -11.18 -19.31
N ARG A 439 -20.86 -12.01 -20.19
CA ARG A 439 -20.41 -12.21 -21.57
C ARG A 439 -21.60 -12.26 -22.48
N LEU A 440 -21.47 -11.79 -23.72
CA LEU A 440 -22.63 -11.66 -24.63
C LEU A 440 -23.32 -13.02 -24.91
N ASP A 441 -22.58 -14.13 -24.80
CA ASP A 441 -23.05 -15.51 -24.99
C ASP A 441 -23.69 -16.15 -23.74
N GLY A 442 -23.72 -15.45 -22.59
CA GLY A 442 -24.22 -15.97 -21.32
C GLY A 442 -23.27 -16.90 -20.56
N THR A 443 -22.02 -17.07 -21.02
CA THR A 443 -21.00 -17.90 -20.31
C THR A 443 -20.35 -17.17 -19.13
N GLY A 444 -20.67 -15.89 -18.96
CA GLY A 444 -20.23 -15.04 -17.86
C GLY A 444 -20.91 -15.36 -16.53
N TYR A 445 -20.65 -14.54 -15.53
CA TYR A 445 -21.16 -14.71 -14.16
C TYR A 445 -21.31 -13.33 -13.47
N PRO A 446 -22.13 -13.21 -12.41
CA PRO A 446 -22.81 -14.26 -11.66
C PRO A 446 -24.17 -14.72 -12.21
N ARG A 447 -24.79 -13.96 -13.13
CA ARG A 447 -26.17 -14.17 -13.60
C ARG A 447 -26.28 -14.87 -14.95
N GLY A 448 -25.20 -14.89 -15.74
CA GLY A 448 -25.20 -15.52 -17.07
C GLY A 448 -26.04 -14.74 -18.09
N LEU A 449 -25.94 -13.41 -18.03
CA LEU A 449 -26.70 -12.50 -18.90
C LEU A 449 -26.22 -12.61 -20.34
N LYS A 450 -27.13 -12.39 -21.29
CA LYS A 450 -26.83 -12.32 -22.72
C LYS A 450 -26.77 -10.88 -23.23
N ASP A 451 -26.26 -10.71 -24.44
CA ASP A 451 -26.05 -9.43 -25.13
C ASP A 451 -27.13 -8.37 -24.87
N GLU A 452 -28.40 -8.69 -25.17
CA GLU A 452 -29.55 -7.79 -25.05
C GLU A 452 -29.83 -7.29 -23.62
N GLN A 453 -29.28 -7.98 -22.62
CA GLN A 453 -29.45 -7.66 -21.19
C GLN A 453 -28.26 -6.87 -20.63
N LEU A 454 -27.21 -6.64 -21.43
CA LEU A 454 -25.99 -5.97 -21.01
C LEU A 454 -25.93 -4.54 -21.55
N THR A 455 -25.66 -3.60 -20.66
CA THR A 455 -25.47 -2.19 -21.03
C THR A 455 -24.19 -2.02 -21.84
N GLU A 456 -24.12 -1.01 -22.71
CA GLU A 456 -22.90 -0.66 -23.45
C GLU A 456 -21.69 -0.45 -22.52
N VAL A 457 -21.93 0.14 -21.34
CA VAL A 457 -20.91 0.35 -20.32
C VAL A 457 -20.35 -0.98 -19.83
N VAL A 458 -21.20 -1.95 -19.50
CA VAL A 458 -20.75 -3.28 -19.07
C VAL A 458 -19.97 -3.99 -20.19
N LYS A 459 -20.42 -3.87 -21.45
CA LYS A 459 -19.70 -4.43 -22.60
C LYS A 459 -18.29 -3.83 -22.72
N LEU A 460 -18.17 -2.50 -22.60
CA LEU A 460 -16.89 -1.80 -22.57
C LEU A 460 -15.98 -2.28 -21.44
N VAL A 461 -16.46 -2.24 -20.19
CA VAL A 461 -15.67 -2.65 -19.03
C VAL A 461 -15.25 -4.13 -19.14
N SER A 462 -16.10 -5.00 -19.68
CA SER A 462 -15.81 -6.43 -19.85
C SER A 462 -14.60 -6.69 -20.78
N ILE A 463 -14.46 -5.89 -21.85
CA ILE A 463 -13.35 -5.99 -22.81
C ILE A 463 -12.07 -5.45 -22.18
N ILE A 464 -12.13 -4.27 -21.57
CA ILE A 464 -11.01 -3.65 -20.86
C ILE A 464 -10.44 -4.64 -19.82
N LYS A 465 -11.32 -5.23 -19.01
CA LYS A 465 -10.94 -6.25 -18.02
C LYS A 465 -10.35 -7.49 -18.64
N ALA A 466 -10.91 -7.98 -19.75
CA ALA A 466 -10.43 -9.18 -20.42
C ALA A 466 -9.01 -8.98 -20.96
N VAL A 467 -8.75 -7.85 -21.62
CA VAL A 467 -7.44 -7.49 -22.15
C VAL A 467 -6.44 -7.31 -21.00
N ASP A 468 -6.74 -6.48 -20.00
CA ASP A 468 -5.81 -6.23 -18.87
C ASP A 468 -5.44 -7.53 -18.14
N LYS A 469 -6.42 -8.42 -17.93
CA LYS A 469 -6.21 -9.74 -17.32
C LYS A 469 -5.28 -10.65 -18.13
N LEU A 470 -5.18 -10.45 -19.45
CA LEU A 470 -4.31 -11.22 -20.34
C LEU A 470 -2.92 -10.60 -20.47
N THR A 471 -2.79 -9.29 -20.35
CA THR A 471 -1.52 -8.56 -20.56
C THR A 471 -0.66 -8.38 -19.31
N HIS A 472 -1.11 -8.87 -18.14
CA HIS A 472 -0.37 -8.74 -16.88
C HIS A 472 -0.27 -10.06 -16.09
N VAL A 473 0.84 -10.22 -15.38
CA VAL A 473 1.08 -11.35 -14.47
C VAL A 473 -0.04 -11.43 -13.44
N ARG A 474 -0.57 -12.62 -13.21
CA ARG A 474 -1.55 -12.86 -12.12
C ARG A 474 -1.57 -14.32 -11.72
N ASN A 475 -1.67 -14.62 -10.43
CA ASN A 475 -1.97 -15.96 -9.94
C ASN A 475 -1.03 -17.04 -10.54
N GLY A 476 0.26 -16.72 -10.70
CA GLY A 476 1.26 -17.57 -11.38
C GLY A 476 1.11 -17.75 -12.90
N ILE A 477 0.26 -16.95 -13.57
CA ILE A 477 0.06 -16.97 -15.03
C ILE A 477 0.87 -15.82 -15.66
N GLN A 478 1.69 -16.18 -16.63
CA GLN A 478 2.49 -15.24 -17.42
C GLN A 478 1.61 -14.40 -18.36
N PRO A 479 1.97 -13.11 -18.59
CA PRO A 479 1.23 -12.23 -19.47
C PRO A 479 1.38 -12.64 -20.92
N ARG A 480 0.44 -12.16 -21.73
CA ARG A 480 0.45 -12.23 -23.19
C ARG A 480 0.85 -10.88 -23.76
N THR A 481 1.42 -10.89 -24.96
CA THR A 481 1.59 -9.65 -25.72
C THR A 481 0.22 -9.01 -26.00
N PRO A 482 0.12 -7.68 -26.18
CA PRO A 482 -1.15 -7.04 -26.52
C PRO A 482 -1.81 -7.66 -27.75
N LEU A 483 -1.03 -7.98 -28.79
CA LEU A 483 -1.53 -8.64 -30.00
C LEU A 483 -2.17 -10.01 -29.68
N ASP A 484 -1.49 -10.85 -28.88
CA ASP A 484 -2.03 -12.14 -28.50
C ASP A 484 -3.28 -12.00 -27.63
N ALA A 485 -3.31 -11.00 -26.72
CA ALA A 485 -4.49 -10.71 -25.92
C ALA A 485 -5.69 -10.34 -26.79
N TYR A 486 -5.49 -9.46 -27.79
CA TYR A 486 -6.55 -9.09 -28.75
C TYR A 486 -7.05 -10.28 -29.55
N ARG A 487 -6.14 -11.16 -30.00
CA ARG A 487 -6.51 -12.39 -30.71
C ARG A 487 -7.35 -13.32 -29.85
N ILE A 488 -6.92 -13.57 -28.61
CA ILE A 488 -7.65 -14.41 -27.65
C ILE A 488 -9.05 -13.86 -27.34
N VAL A 489 -9.19 -12.54 -27.21
CA VAL A 489 -10.51 -11.91 -26.98
C VAL A 489 -11.38 -12.01 -28.24
N ASN A 490 -10.82 -11.78 -29.43
CA ASN A 490 -11.55 -11.87 -30.71
C ASN A 490 -11.96 -13.31 -31.08
N GLU A 491 -11.15 -14.30 -30.72
CA GLU A 491 -11.40 -15.74 -30.98
C GLU A 491 -12.47 -16.33 -30.04
N GLN A 492 -12.82 -15.65 -28.94
CA GLN A 492 -13.96 -16.00 -28.09
C GLN A 492 -15.26 -15.55 -28.77
N HIS A 493 -15.62 -16.26 -29.84
CA HIS A 493 -16.76 -15.95 -30.70
C HIS A 493 -18.05 -15.78 -29.91
N GLY A 494 -18.62 -14.58 -29.98
CA GLY A 494 -19.88 -14.26 -29.32
C GLY A 494 -19.76 -13.98 -27.82
N SER A 495 -18.57 -14.02 -27.22
CA SER A 495 -18.41 -13.65 -25.79
C SER A 495 -18.24 -12.14 -25.59
N TYR A 496 -17.68 -11.43 -26.57
CA TYR A 496 -17.33 -10.00 -26.48
C TYR A 496 -17.79 -9.21 -27.71
N ASP A 497 -18.07 -7.92 -27.49
CA ASP A 497 -18.47 -7.01 -28.56
C ASP A 497 -17.28 -6.67 -29.48
N LYS A 498 -17.42 -6.98 -30.77
CA LYS A 498 -16.35 -6.78 -31.74
C LYS A 498 -16.08 -5.32 -32.06
N ALA A 499 -17.12 -4.48 -32.07
CA ALA A 499 -16.96 -3.06 -32.39
C ALA A 499 -16.18 -2.36 -31.28
N ILE A 500 -16.51 -2.66 -30.02
CA ILE A 500 -15.79 -2.13 -28.86
C ILE A 500 -14.34 -2.66 -28.81
N LEU A 501 -14.10 -3.94 -29.17
CA LEU A 501 -12.73 -4.46 -29.25
C LEU A 501 -11.89 -3.73 -30.32
N VAL A 502 -12.48 -3.45 -31.49
CA VAL A 502 -11.80 -2.68 -32.54
C VAL A 502 -11.48 -1.27 -32.05
N GLU A 503 -12.42 -0.60 -31.37
CA GLU A 503 -12.19 0.71 -30.77
C GLU A 503 -11.07 0.67 -29.73
N TYR A 504 -11.03 -0.36 -28.87
CA TYR A 504 -9.93 -0.55 -27.91
C TYR A 504 -8.59 -0.67 -28.64
N ILE A 505 -8.51 -1.48 -29.70
CA ILE A 505 -7.28 -1.66 -30.48
C ILE A 505 -6.86 -0.36 -31.17
N GLN A 506 -7.80 0.43 -31.69
CA GLN A 506 -7.50 1.74 -32.28
C GLN A 506 -6.98 2.74 -31.24
N CYS A 507 -7.49 2.67 -30.01
CA CYS A 507 -7.13 3.57 -28.93
C CYS A 507 -5.74 3.27 -28.31
N TYR A 508 -5.39 1.99 -28.20
CA TYR A 508 -4.19 1.53 -27.48
C TYR A 508 -3.08 0.96 -28.39
N GLY A 509 -3.42 0.57 -29.62
CA GLY A 509 -2.47 0.04 -30.60
C GLY A 509 -1.83 -1.29 -30.18
N LEU A 510 -0.77 -1.69 -30.90
CA LEU A 510 0.01 -2.90 -30.58
C LEU A 510 1.10 -2.64 -29.53
N TYR A 511 1.44 -1.36 -29.32
CA TYR A 511 2.49 -0.91 -28.42
C TYR A 511 1.94 0.09 -27.39
N PRO A 512 1.00 -0.32 -26.52
CA PRO A 512 0.35 0.61 -25.60
C PRO A 512 1.34 1.28 -24.65
N ILE A 513 1.10 2.57 -24.40
CA ILE A 513 1.83 3.38 -23.42
C ILE A 513 1.85 2.64 -22.06
N GLY A 514 3.01 2.65 -21.41
CA GLY A 514 3.25 1.91 -20.17
C GLY A 514 3.66 0.44 -20.37
N SER A 515 3.82 -0.04 -21.61
CA SER A 515 4.40 -1.36 -21.89
C SER A 515 5.92 -1.30 -21.93
N LEU A 516 6.57 -2.38 -21.48
CA LEU A 516 8.02 -2.55 -21.59
C LEU A 516 8.38 -3.12 -22.96
N ALA A 517 9.17 -2.38 -23.71
CA ALA A 517 9.66 -2.78 -25.03
C ALA A 517 11.12 -3.24 -24.98
N LYS A 518 11.44 -4.24 -25.80
CA LYS A 518 12.80 -4.70 -26.05
C LYS A 518 13.28 -4.20 -27.40
N PHE A 519 14.52 -3.74 -27.44
CA PHE A 519 15.20 -3.27 -28.65
C PHE A 519 16.39 -4.15 -29.00
N SER A 520 16.71 -4.21 -30.30
CA SER A 520 17.74 -5.10 -30.84
C SER A 520 19.17 -4.79 -30.36
N GLY A 521 19.40 -3.59 -29.83
CA GLY A 521 20.65 -3.22 -29.15
C GLY A 521 20.78 -3.80 -27.74
N GLY A 522 19.80 -4.61 -27.28
CA GLY A 522 19.78 -5.19 -25.94
C GLY A 522 19.22 -4.24 -24.88
N PHE A 523 18.56 -3.14 -25.27
CA PHE A 523 17.95 -2.20 -24.33
C PHE A 523 16.50 -2.56 -24.04
N LEU A 524 16.08 -2.28 -22.81
CA LEU A 524 14.70 -2.33 -22.36
C LEU A 524 14.23 -0.90 -22.05
N ALA A 525 13.07 -0.53 -22.57
CA ALA A 525 12.54 0.81 -22.41
C ALA A 525 11.01 0.83 -22.28
N TRP A 526 10.48 1.66 -21.39
CA TRP A 526 9.05 1.87 -21.26
C TRP A 526 8.52 2.80 -22.33
N ILE A 527 7.41 2.45 -22.97
CA ILE A 527 6.76 3.30 -23.96
C ILE A 527 6.04 4.45 -23.25
N MET A 528 6.45 5.68 -23.52
CA MET A 528 5.84 6.89 -22.95
C MET A 528 4.89 7.58 -23.93
N ASP A 529 5.13 7.46 -25.24
CA ASP A 529 4.32 8.06 -26.28
C ASP A 529 4.35 7.26 -27.58
N VAL A 530 3.28 7.35 -28.36
CA VAL A 530 3.09 6.71 -29.66
C VAL A 530 2.56 7.70 -30.71
N ASP A 531 2.88 7.47 -31.98
CA ASP A 531 2.32 8.23 -33.10
C ASP A 531 0.89 7.77 -33.46
N ASN A 532 0.29 8.43 -34.46
CA ASN A 532 -1.04 8.11 -34.96
C ASN A 532 -1.16 6.70 -35.60
N LYS A 533 -0.03 6.01 -35.83
CA LYS A 533 0.03 4.63 -36.32
C LYS A 533 0.24 3.64 -35.18
N GLY A 534 0.32 4.10 -33.93
CA GLY A 534 0.57 3.30 -32.74
C GLY A 534 2.03 2.87 -32.58
N MET A 535 2.97 3.52 -33.27
CA MET A 535 4.40 3.25 -33.14
C MET A 535 5.03 4.10 -32.03
N PRO A 536 5.92 3.54 -31.17
CA PRO A 536 6.59 4.32 -30.15
C PRO A 536 7.39 5.49 -30.72
N VAL A 537 7.20 6.68 -30.14
CA VAL A 537 7.97 7.89 -30.49
C VAL A 537 8.73 8.48 -29.31
N LYS A 538 8.43 8.03 -28.09
CA LYS A 538 9.15 8.41 -26.87
C LYS A 538 9.21 7.24 -25.91
N VAL A 539 10.39 6.95 -25.38
CA VAL A 539 10.62 5.84 -24.45
C VAL A 539 11.52 6.24 -23.29
N ASP A 540 11.33 5.59 -22.14
CA ASP A 540 12.21 5.69 -20.97
C ASP A 540 13.08 4.44 -20.89
N VAL A 541 14.37 4.55 -21.21
CA VAL A 541 15.33 3.45 -21.22
C VAL A 541 15.76 3.13 -19.79
N VAL A 542 15.46 1.91 -19.36
CA VAL A 542 15.66 1.49 -17.96
C VAL A 542 16.78 0.48 -17.76
N LYS A 543 17.17 -0.26 -18.80
CA LYS A 543 18.19 -1.32 -18.67
C LYS A 543 18.86 -1.63 -19.99
N ASN A 544 20.15 -1.98 -19.92
CA ASN A 544 20.87 -2.64 -21.01
C ASN A 544 21.23 -4.07 -20.59
N LEU A 545 20.80 -5.06 -21.36
CA LEU A 545 21.00 -6.48 -21.09
C LEU A 545 22.46 -6.93 -21.16
N ALA A 546 23.32 -6.16 -21.85
CA ALA A 546 24.77 -6.37 -21.83
C ALA A 546 25.41 -6.06 -20.47
N PHE A 547 24.79 -5.18 -19.68
CA PHE A 547 25.29 -4.72 -18.37
C PHE A 547 24.23 -4.96 -17.28
N ARG A 548 24.18 -6.18 -16.76
CA ARG A 548 23.10 -6.65 -15.87
C ARG A 548 22.91 -5.82 -14.60
N ASP A 549 23.98 -5.19 -14.10
CA ASP A 549 23.98 -4.41 -12.87
C ASP A 549 23.74 -2.90 -13.09
N THR A 550 23.57 -2.45 -14.35
CA THR A 550 23.35 -1.05 -14.68
C THR A 550 21.86 -0.75 -14.83
N ASN A 551 21.34 0.09 -13.95
CA ASN A 551 20.05 0.75 -14.17
C ASN A 551 20.30 2.01 -15.00
N ILE A 552 19.53 2.17 -16.06
CA ILE A 552 19.51 3.36 -16.91
C ILE A 552 18.25 4.16 -16.53
N ASP A 553 18.30 5.47 -16.72
CA ASP A 553 17.16 6.38 -16.56
C ASP A 553 17.37 7.49 -17.59
N THR A 554 16.95 7.21 -18.82
CA THR A 554 17.22 8.08 -19.96
C THR A 554 16.04 8.05 -20.90
N ILE A 555 15.39 9.21 -21.04
CA ILE A 555 14.29 9.41 -21.97
C ILE A 555 14.88 9.66 -23.35
N LEU A 556 14.42 8.87 -24.33
CA LEU A 556 14.78 9.02 -25.74
C LEU A 556 13.52 9.32 -26.56
N ASP A 557 13.65 10.25 -27.51
CA ASP A 557 12.66 10.49 -28.55
C ASP A 557 13.02 9.72 -29.83
N VAL A 558 12.10 9.66 -30.79
CA VAL A 558 12.22 8.87 -32.03
C VAL A 558 13.51 9.12 -32.82
N ASN A 559 14.06 10.34 -32.74
CA ASN A 559 15.29 10.72 -33.43
C ASN A 559 16.53 10.00 -32.87
N ASP A 560 16.46 9.55 -31.61
CA ASP A 560 17.56 8.92 -30.88
C ASP A 560 17.45 7.39 -30.83
N PHE A 561 16.41 6.79 -31.40
CA PHE A 561 16.21 5.33 -31.34
C PHE A 561 17.32 4.55 -32.04
N GLY A 562 18.05 5.18 -32.98
CA GLY A 562 19.25 4.61 -33.58
C GLY A 562 20.30 4.16 -32.55
N GLN A 563 20.31 4.78 -31.35
CA GLN A 563 21.22 4.44 -30.26
C GLN A 563 20.88 3.11 -29.57
N ILE A 564 19.60 2.70 -29.59
CA ILE A 564 19.12 1.50 -28.88
C ILE A 564 18.72 0.35 -29.82
N GLY A 565 18.65 0.62 -31.13
CA GLY A 565 18.37 -0.37 -32.17
C GLY A 565 16.89 -0.40 -32.60
N ARG A 566 16.49 -1.49 -33.27
CA ARG A 566 15.11 -1.67 -33.77
C ARG A 566 14.23 -2.23 -32.65
N LEU A 567 12.96 -1.81 -32.62
CA LEU A 567 11.94 -2.38 -31.75
C LEU A 567 11.72 -3.86 -32.10
N GLU A 568 11.93 -4.77 -31.13
CA GLU A 568 11.70 -6.21 -31.29
C GLU A 568 10.31 -6.64 -30.84
N GLY A 569 9.77 -5.99 -29.81
CA GLY A 569 8.44 -6.28 -29.28
C GLY A 569 8.27 -5.90 -27.81
N ILE A 570 7.11 -6.24 -27.25
CA ILE A 570 6.81 -6.08 -25.83
C ILE A 570 7.24 -7.31 -25.06
N VAL A 571 7.79 -7.09 -23.87
CA VAL A 571 8.28 -8.14 -22.97
C VAL A 571 7.75 -7.95 -21.55
N ASP A 572 7.75 -9.02 -20.75
CA ASP A 572 7.40 -8.96 -19.33
C ASP A 572 8.58 -8.40 -18.51
N PRO A 573 8.37 -7.35 -17.69
CA PRO A 573 9.37 -6.88 -16.73
C PRO A 573 9.96 -7.97 -15.83
N ASP A 574 9.16 -8.96 -15.42
CA ASP A 574 9.58 -10.00 -14.49
C ASP A 574 10.65 -10.93 -15.10
N ASP A 575 10.59 -11.18 -16.42
CA ASP A 575 11.59 -11.99 -17.16
C ASP A 575 13.00 -11.39 -17.10
N TYR A 576 13.11 -10.08 -16.84
CA TYR A 576 14.38 -9.34 -16.84
C TYR A 576 14.75 -8.78 -15.47
N GLY A 577 14.01 -9.17 -14.42
CA GLY A 577 14.21 -8.69 -13.06
C GLY A 577 14.05 -7.17 -12.94
N ILE A 578 13.18 -6.56 -13.74
CA ILE A 578 12.87 -5.14 -13.61
C ILE A 578 11.90 -4.98 -12.43
N GLN A 579 12.43 -4.48 -11.33
CA GLN A 579 11.64 -4.09 -10.18
C GLN A 579 11.41 -2.58 -10.19
N PHE A 580 10.15 -2.19 -10.07
CA PHE A 580 9.80 -0.84 -9.65
C PHE A 580 10.14 -0.68 -8.17
N ALA A 581 10.24 0.54 -7.66
CA ALA A 581 10.28 0.74 -6.22
C ALA A 581 8.89 0.46 -5.64
N LYS A 582 8.77 -0.33 -4.56
CA LYS A 582 7.62 -0.19 -3.66
C LYS A 582 7.82 1.11 -2.86
N MET A 583 6.75 1.90 -2.72
CA MET A 583 6.74 3.08 -1.85
C MET A 583 6.97 2.72 -0.39
#